data_AF-A0A352FUI3-F1
#
_entry.id   AF-A0A352FUI3-F1
#
_cell.length_a   1.000
_cell.length_b   1.000
_cell.length_c   1.000
_cell.angle_alpha   90.00
_cell.angle_beta   90.00
_cell.angle_gamma   90.00
#
_symmetry.space_group_name_H-M   'P 1'
#
loop_
_entity.id
_entity.type
_entity.pdbx_description
1 polymer ?
#
loop_
_entity_poly.entity_id
_entity_poly.type
_entity_poly.pdbx_seq_one_letter_code
_entity_poly.pdbx_strand_id
1 'polypeptide(L)'
;MLTFWIIAALFMLLAFWFILPALLNKPGDDEDVERREANVLVYKDQNRELDADLKNGLIGEAQYQQEKTELERRLLEDVAAKPATGATNQKGTNSFAYGVAAFIPIGAIALYLVIGNPKGVNPSANPQAIPATAPDRPGTMSPQQIAANVDKLAERLKQNPNDAQGWTMLARSYMMQERFSEAASAYERLTELNANDADAWADYGEALALANGQNLAGKPTEAINHALKIDPKNQKALDLAGSAAFQTDDYQKAIEYWQKLLVSLPPGSDELRTVTEQISKAKELAAGKGSR
;
A
#
# COMPACT_ATOMS: atom_id res chain seq x y z
N MET A 1 19.03 5.74 0.23
CA MET A 1 19.66 4.44 0.51
C MET A 1 19.76 4.15 1.98
N LEU A 2 20.51 4.96 2.75
CA LEU A 2 20.59 4.81 4.20
C LEU A 2 19.21 4.88 4.87
N THR A 3 18.31 5.74 4.38
CA THR A 3 16.95 5.98 4.91
C THR A 3 16.04 4.75 4.93
N PHE A 4 15.98 3.97 3.85
CA PHE A 4 15.16 2.75 3.82
C PHE A 4 15.66 1.73 4.85
N TRP A 5 16.98 1.51 4.88
CA TRP A 5 17.61 0.60 5.84
C TRP A 5 17.47 1.08 7.29
N ILE A 6 17.52 2.39 7.53
CA ILE A 6 17.24 3.00 8.84
C ILE A 6 15.80 2.73 9.27
N ILE A 7 14.82 2.95 8.38
CA ILE A 7 13.40 2.73 8.69
C ILE A 7 13.13 1.26 8.97
N ALA A 8 13.68 0.35 8.15
CA ALA A 8 13.54 -1.08 8.35
C ALA A 8 14.18 -1.55 9.67
N ALA A 9 15.38 -1.07 10.00
CA ALA A 9 16.04 -1.36 11.27
C ALA A 9 15.24 -0.82 12.47
N LEU A 10 14.63 0.36 12.33
CA LEU A 10 13.84 0.99 13.39
C LEU A 10 12.55 0.22 13.69
N PHE A 11 11.85 -0.27 12.66
CA PHE A 11 10.71 -1.18 12.85
C PHE A 11 11.12 -2.52 13.48
N MET A 12 12.29 -3.05 13.12
CA MET A 12 12.79 -4.29 13.69
C MET A 12 13.13 -4.14 15.18
N LEU A 13 13.78 -3.03 15.57
CA LEU A 13 14.05 -2.70 16.96
C LEU A 13 12.77 -2.51 17.78
N LEU A 14 11.75 -1.86 17.18
CA LEU A 14 10.46 -1.65 17.84
C LEU A 14 9.70 -2.97 18.08
N ALA A 15 9.76 -3.89 17.12
CA ALA A 15 9.21 -5.24 17.30
C ALA A 15 9.94 -6.02 18.41
N PHE A 16 11.27 -5.94 18.43
CA PHE A 16 12.07 -6.58 19.48
C PHE A 16 11.82 -5.97 20.87
N TRP A 17 11.62 -4.66 20.97
CA TRP A 17 11.28 -3.99 22.22
C TRP A 17 10.00 -4.54 22.86
N PHE A 18 9.02 -4.94 22.05
CA PHE A 18 7.76 -5.47 22.54
C PHE A 18 7.84 -6.97 22.89
N ILE A 19 8.60 -7.73 22.10
CA ILE A 19 8.65 -9.20 22.20
C ILE A 19 9.67 -9.66 23.25
N LEU A 20 10.85 -9.04 23.35
CA LEU A 20 11.89 -9.50 24.28
C LEU A 20 11.47 -9.46 25.75
N PRO A 21 10.82 -8.39 26.29
CA PRO A 21 10.42 -8.36 27.68
C PRO A 21 9.39 -9.45 28.01
N ALA A 22 8.43 -9.67 27.11
CA ALA A 22 7.40 -10.70 27.27
C ALA A 22 7.98 -12.13 27.21
N LEU A 23 9.07 -12.32 26.48
CA LEU A 23 9.73 -13.61 26.30
C LEU A 23 10.83 -13.89 27.35
N LEU A 24 11.39 -12.84 27.94
CA LEU A 24 12.43 -12.92 28.97
C LEU A 24 11.85 -12.92 30.39
N ASN A 25 10.65 -12.38 30.60
CA ASN A 25 9.98 -12.47 31.89
C ASN A 25 9.42 -13.89 32.09
N LYS A 26 10.09 -14.66 32.95
CA LYS A 26 9.54 -15.91 33.48
C LYS A 26 8.44 -15.55 34.50
N PRO A 27 7.19 -15.99 34.31
CA PRO A 27 6.26 -16.09 35.43
C PRO A 27 6.72 -17.29 36.25
N GLY A 28 7.28 -17.09 37.45
CA GLY A 28 7.67 -18.25 38.24
C GLY A 28 8.34 -18.04 39.59
N ASP A 29 8.93 -16.88 39.89
CA ASP A 29 9.55 -16.67 41.21
C ASP A 29 8.69 -15.79 42.13
N ASP A 30 8.09 -14.69 41.63
CA ASP A 30 7.29 -13.79 42.48
C ASP A 30 5.98 -14.42 42.97
N GLU A 31 5.31 -15.20 42.11
CA GLU A 31 4.01 -15.80 42.44
C GLU A 31 4.13 -16.90 43.52
N ASP A 32 5.24 -17.63 43.54
CA ASP A 32 5.53 -18.67 44.53
C ASP A 32 6.00 -18.07 45.87
N VAL A 33 6.68 -16.92 45.83
CA VAL A 33 7.08 -16.17 47.04
C VAL A 33 5.87 -15.50 47.69
N GLU A 34 5.01 -14.84 46.92
CA GLU A 34 3.78 -14.22 47.44
C GLU A 34 2.82 -15.24 48.07
N ARG A 35 2.65 -16.42 47.46
CA ARG A 35 1.82 -17.50 48.02
C ARG A 35 2.37 -18.02 49.36
N ARG A 36 3.69 -18.18 49.48
CA ARG A 36 4.32 -18.62 50.74
C ARG A 36 4.19 -17.57 51.84
N GLU A 37 4.37 -16.29 51.51
CA GLU A 37 4.17 -15.20 52.48
C GLU A 37 2.72 -15.11 52.95
N ALA A 38 1.75 -15.24 52.04
CA ALA A 38 0.33 -15.27 52.37
C ALA A 38 -0.04 -16.44 53.30
N ASN A 39 0.46 -17.64 53.03
CA ASN A 39 0.18 -18.83 53.85
C ASN A 39 0.76 -18.71 55.27
N VAL A 40 1.95 -18.10 55.42
CA VAL A 40 2.57 -17.84 56.73
C VAL A 40 1.74 -16.82 57.55
N LEU A 41 1.14 -15.82 56.90
CA LEU A 41 0.28 -14.86 57.58
C LEU A 41 -1.02 -15.50 58.09
N VAL A 42 -1.64 -16.36 57.28
CA VAL A 42 -2.86 -17.12 57.68
C VAL A 42 -2.58 -18.01 58.89
N TYR A 43 -1.44 -18.72 58.91
CA TYR A 43 -1.03 -19.54 60.05
C TYR A 43 -0.93 -18.73 61.35
N LYS A 44 -0.30 -17.55 61.30
CA LYS A 44 -0.12 -16.70 62.49
C LYS A 44 -1.45 -16.27 63.09
N ASP A 45 -2.44 -15.97 62.25
CA ASP A 45 -3.77 -15.58 62.72
C ASP A 45 -4.52 -16.76 63.34
N GLN A 46 -4.49 -17.93 62.70
CA GLN A 46 -5.10 -19.16 63.23
C GLN A 46 -4.50 -19.61 64.56
N ASN A 47 -3.18 -19.49 64.73
CA ASN A 47 -2.55 -19.81 66.02
C ASN A 47 -2.97 -18.82 67.12
N ARG A 48 -3.17 -17.55 66.79
CA ARG A 48 -3.63 -16.54 67.76
C ARG A 48 -5.08 -16.78 68.18
N GLU A 49 -5.93 -17.21 67.26
CA GLU A 49 -7.31 -17.61 67.53
C GLU A 49 -7.34 -18.84 68.46
N LEU A 50 -6.53 -19.85 68.15
CA LEU A 50 -6.40 -21.06 68.97
C LEU A 50 -5.91 -20.75 70.41
N ASP A 51 -4.95 -19.83 70.56
CA ASP A 51 -4.49 -19.35 71.86
C ASP A 51 -5.58 -18.58 72.64
N ALA A 52 -6.44 -17.86 71.94
CA ALA A 52 -7.57 -17.14 72.54
C ALA A 52 -8.65 -18.11 73.02
N ASP A 53 -8.95 -19.15 72.24
CA ASP A 53 -9.95 -20.16 72.57
C ASP A 53 -9.56 -21.00 73.79
N LEU A 54 -8.27 -21.33 73.93
CA LEU A 54 -7.75 -21.98 75.14
C LEU A 54 -7.89 -21.07 76.37
N LYS A 55 -7.54 -19.78 76.23
CA LYS A 55 -7.67 -18.80 77.34
C LYS A 55 -9.11 -18.55 77.75
N ASN A 56 -10.03 -18.57 76.79
CA ASN A 56 -11.46 -18.38 77.02
C ASN A 56 -12.16 -19.65 77.49
N GLY A 57 -11.43 -20.78 77.57
CA GLY A 57 -11.96 -22.08 78.00
C GLY A 57 -12.93 -22.71 77.01
N LEU A 58 -12.90 -22.28 75.74
CA LEU A 58 -13.74 -22.82 74.66
C LEU A 58 -13.24 -24.19 74.20
N ILE A 59 -11.94 -24.43 74.31
CA ILE A 59 -11.28 -25.71 74.02
C ILE A 59 -10.44 -26.18 75.22
N GLY A 60 -10.28 -27.50 75.37
CA GLY A 60 -9.42 -28.09 76.40
C GLY A 60 -7.96 -28.19 75.96
N GLU A 61 -7.04 -28.30 76.92
CA GLU A 61 -5.58 -28.39 76.66
C GLU A 61 -5.22 -29.53 75.70
N ALA A 62 -5.86 -30.70 75.83
CA ALA A 62 -5.62 -31.84 74.93
C ALA A 62 -6.01 -31.54 73.48
N GLN A 63 -7.09 -30.77 73.28
CA GLN A 63 -7.58 -30.38 71.96
C GLN A 63 -6.70 -29.30 71.34
N TYR A 64 -6.27 -28.31 72.15
CA TYR A 64 -5.29 -27.31 71.74
C TYR A 64 -4.01 -27.93 71.17
N GLN A 65 -3.43 -28.92 71.87
CA GLN A 65 -2.20 -29.57 71.41
C GLN A 65 -2.41 -30.37 70.10
N GLN A 66 -3.57 -30.99 69.92
CA GLN A 66 -3.89 -31.70 68.68
C GLN A 66 -4.03 -30.74 67.49
N GLU A 67 -4.79 -29.65 67.66
CA GLU A 67 -5.04 -28.66 66.60
C GLU A 67 -3.75 -27.92 66.24
N LYS A 68 -2.92 -27.59 67.23
CA LYS A 68 -1.61 -26.97 67.03
C LYS A 68 -0.66 -27.85 66.22
N THR A 69 -0.61 -29.15 66.54
CA THR A 69 0.25 -30.10 65.82
C THR A 69 -0.16 -30.25 64.36
N GLU A 70 -1.46 -30.32 64.08
CA GLU A 70 -1.98 -30.39 62.70
C GLU A 70 -1.72 -29.09 61.93
N LEU A 71 -1.85 -27.94 62.59
CA LEU A 71 -1.55 -26.64 62.00
C LEU A 71 -0.06 -26.49 61.64
N GLU A 72 0.84 -26.92 62.54
CA GLU A 72 2.28 -26.97 62.29
C GLU A 72 2.63 -27.93 61.14
N ARG A 73 1.97 -29.09 61.07
CA ARG A 73 2.15 -30.06 59.97
C ARG A 73 1.74 -29.47 58.62
N ARG A 74 0.61 -28.76 58.56
CA ARG A 74 0.14 -28.10 57.33
C ARG A 74 1.06 -26.97 56.89
N LEU A 75 1.55 -26.16 57.82
CA LEU A 75 2.53 -25.12 57.52
C LEU A 75 3.82 -25.72 56.95
N LEU A 76 4.30 -26.82 57.52
CA LEU A 76 5.46 -27.54 57.01
C LEU A 76 5.19 -28.11 55.62
N GLU A 77 4.00 -28.64 55.34
CA GLU A 77 3.62 -29.11 54.00
C GLU A 77 3.58 -27.94 52.99
N ASP A 78 3.00 -26.79 53.34
CA ASP A 78 2.88 -25.63 52.45
C ASP A 78 4.21 -24.89 52.22
N VAL A 79 5.10 -24.86 53.22
CA VAL A 79 6.41 -24.19 53.14
C VAL A 79 7.49 -25.14 52.61
N ALA A 80 7.43 -26.45 52.92
CA ALA A 80 8.38 -27.45 52.45
C ALA A 80 7.98 -28.12 51.13
N ALA A 81 6.76 -27.89 50.63
CA ALA A 81 6.39 -28.22 49.26
C ALA A 81 7.32 -27.46 48.29
N LYS A 82 8.41 -28.14 47.89
CA LYS A 82 9.02 -27.89 46.59
C LYS A 82 7.90 -28.00 45.56
N PRO A 83 7.79 -27.07 44.61
CA PRO A 83 6.76 -27.14 43.59
C PRO A 83 6.79 -28.56 43.01
N ALA A 84 5.65 -29.23 43.07
CA ALA A 84 5.45 -30.51 42.44
C ALA A 84 5.81 -30.32 40.97
N THR A 85 7.01 -30.75 40.61
CA THR A 85 7.51 -30.78 39.24
C THR A 85 6.85 -31.98 38.56
N GLY A 86 5.52 -31.88 38.41
CA GLY A 86 4.69 -32.68 37.54
C GLY A 86 4.55 -32.07 36.14
N ALA A 87 5.43 -31.13 35.79
CA ALA A 87 5.64 -30.72 34.41
C ALA A 87 6.98 -31.31 33.96
N THR A 88 6.90 -32.17 32.95
CA THR A 88 8.03 -32.71 32.20
C THR A 88 9.16 -31.68 32.09
N ASN A 89 10.35 -32.11 32.48
CA ASN A 89 11.62 -31.41 32.32
C ASN A 89 11.94 -31.26 30.82
N GLN A 90 11.16 -30.46 30.09
CA GLN A 90 11.65 -29.84 28.89
C GLN A 90 12.44 -28.63 29.36
N LYS A 91 13.77 -28.74 29.31
CA LYS A 91 14.63 -27.60 28.99
C LYS A 91 14.09 -26.99 27.68
N GLY A 92 13.04 -26.19 27.78
CA GLY A 92 12.60 -25.26 26.76
C GLY A 92 13.64 -24.16 26.74
N THR A 93 14.82 -24.48 26.22
CA THR A 93 15.86 -23.51 25.95
C THR A 93 15.23 -22.40 25.13
N ASN A 94 15.37 -21.15 25.59
CA ASN A 94 15.08 -19.94 24.81
C ASN A 94 15.77 -19.93 23.43
N SER A 95 16.59 -20.93 23.09
CA SER A 95 17.14 -21.19 21.76
C SER A 95 16.09 -21.29 20.65
N PHE A 96 14.89 -21.80 20.91
CA PHE A 96 13.83 -21.80 19.90
C PHE A 96 13.34 -20.37 19.61
N ALA A 97 13.18 -19.57 20.67
CA ALA A 97 12.87 -18.16 20.59
C ALA A 97 13.94 -17.35 19.84
N TYR A 98 15.23 -17.57 20.15
CA TYR A 98 16.35 -16.97 19.41
C TYR A 98 16.41 -17.45 17.96
N GLY A 99 16.09 -18.72 17.72
CA GLY A 99 15.99 -19.32 16.38
C GLY A 99 14.94 -18.62 15.54
N VAL A 100 13.71 -18.49 16.04
CA VAL A 100 12.61 -17.80 15.35
C VAL A 100 12.93 -16.31 15.14
N ALA A 101 13.47 -15.63 16.17
CA ALA A 101 13.86 -14.23 16.10
C ALA A 101 14.94 -13.93 15.04
N ALA A 102 15.87 -14.86 14.80
CA ALA A 102 16.89 -14.72 13.76
C ALA A 102 16.39 -15.19 12.38
N PHE A 103 15.58 -16.25 12.34
CA PHE A 103 15.17 -16.89 11.09
C PHE A 103 14.16 -16.05 10.30
N ILE A 104 13.25 -15.34 10.98
CA ILE A 104 12.27 -14.46 10.32
C ILE A 104 12.95 -13.33 9.53
N PRO A 105 13.85 -12.50 10.10
CA PRO A 105 14.49 -11.43 9.35
C PRO A 105 15.45 -11.95 8.28
N ILE A 106 16.20 -13.03 8.54
CA ILE A 106 17.08 -13.64 7.53
C ILE A 106 16.26 -14.20 6.36
N GLY A 107 15.15 -14.89 6.66
CA GLY A 107 14.22 -15.41 5.67
C GLY A 107 13.59 -14.29 4.84
N ALA A 108 13.18 -13.20 5.47
CA ALA A 108 12.62 -12.03 4.76
C ALA A 108 13.65 -11.39 3.82
N ILE A 109 14.91 -11.24 4.25
CA ILE A 109 16.00 -10.73 3.41
C ILE A 109 16.26 -11.68 2.24
N ALA A 110 16.34 -13.00 2.49
CA ALA A 110 16.57 -14.00 1.45
C ALA A 110 15.43 -14.03 0.42
N LEU A 111 14.17 -13.98 0.87
CA LEU A 111 13.00 -13.91 0.00
C LEU A 111 13.00 -12.64 -0.85
N TYR A 112 13.38 -11.51 -0.26
CA TYR A 112 13.54 -10.24 -0.98
C TYR A 112 14.67 -10.29 -2.01
N LEU A 113 15.76 -11.03 -1.75
CA LEU A 113 16.84 -11.20 -2.73
C LEU A 113 16.45 -12.14 -3.88
N VAL A 114 15.56 -13.11 -3.66
CA VAL A 114 15.10 -14.07 -4.67
C VAL A 114 13.93 -13.53 -5.51
N ILE A 115 12.97 -12.86 -4.89
CA ILE A 115 11.72 -12.41 -5.53
C ILE A 115 11.73 -10.88 -5.76
N GLY A 116 12.44 -10.13 -4.93
CA GLY A 116 12.46 -8.67 -4.97
C GLY A 116 13.45 -8.08 -5.97
N ASN A 117 13.41 -6.75 -6.13
CA ASN A 117 14.32 -6.01 -6.99
C ASN A 117 15.31 -5.18 -6.14
N PRO A 118 16.43 -5.78 -5.69
CA PRO A 118 17.39 -5.10 -4.81
C PRO A 118 18.00 -3.84 -5.43
N LYS A 119 17.94 -3.69 -6.76
CA LYS A 119 18.42 -2.52 -7.49
C LYS A 119 17.42 -1.35 -7.54
N GLY A 120 16.14 -1.59 -7.23
CA GLY A 120 15.06 -0.59 -7.26
C GLY A 120 15.09 0.42 -6.11
N VAL A 121 15.93 0.21 -5.08
CA VAL A 121 15.99 1.08 -3.89
C VAL A 121 16.90 2.31 -4.11
N ASN A 122 17.56 2.41 -5.29
CA ASN A 122 18.15 3.57 -6.00
C ASN A 122 17.45 4.95 -5.93
N PRO A 123 17.48 5.82 -4.89
CA PRO A 123 16.83 7.13 -4.96
C PRO A 123 17.79 8.20 -5.53
N SER A 124 18.99 7.82 -5.95
CA SER A 124 20.00 8.71 -6.53
C SER A 124 20.03 8.58 -8.06
N ALA A 125 18.86 8.48 -8.70
CA ALA A 125 18.70 8.79 -10.11
C ALA A 125 18.10 10.20 -10.19
N ASN A 126 18.97 11.20 -10.06
CA ASN A 126 18.64 12.57 -10.38
C ASN A 126 18.16 12.60 -11.85
N PRO A 127 16.92 13.01 -12.19
CA PRO A 127 16.42 12.97 -13.57
C PRO A 127 17.14 13.96 -14.51
N GLN A 128 18.04 14.79 -13.98
CA GLN A 128 18.68 15.88 -14.71
C GLN A 128 20.20 15.74 -14.67
N ALA A 129 20.74 14.80 -15.47
CA ALA A 129 22.06 14.86 -16.10
C ALA A 129 22.40 13.47 -16.67
N ILE A 130 22.01 13.20 -17.91
CA ILE A 130 22.58 12.08 -18.68
C ILE A 130 23.31 12.69 -19.88
N PRO A 131 24.66 12.70 -19.89
CA PRO A 131 25.41 12.91 -21.12
C PRO A 131 25.10 11.75 -22.07
N ALA A 132 24.82 12.06 -23.34
CA ALA A 132 24.33 11.17 -24.39
C ALA A 132 25.33 10.09 -24.86
N THR A 133 26.30 9.67 -24.04
CA THR A 133 27.39 8.77 -24.45
C THR A 133 27.79 7.82 -23.31
N ALA A 134 26.95 6.84 -23.01
CA ALA A 134 27.39 5.65 -22.27
C ALA A 134 26.61 4.42 -22.77
N PRO A 135 27.26 3.48 -23.47
CA PRO A 135 26.64 2.23 -23.88
C PRO A 135 26.54 1.28 -22.67
N ASP A 136 25.41 0.61 -22.56
CA ASP A 136 25.19 -0.62 -21.79
C ASP A 136 25.44 -0.58 -20.27
N ARG A 137 24.39 -0.22 -19.51
CA ARG A 137 24.22 -0.64 -18.11
C ARG A 137 23.16 -1.74 -18.01
N PRO A 138 23.47 -2.93 -17.44
CA PRO A 138 22.48 -3.98 -17.23
C PRO A 138 21.57 -3.65 -16.05
N GLY A 139 20.40 -3.08 -16.37
CA GLY A 139 19.31 -2.80 -15.42
C GLY A 139 18.51 -1.52 -15.68
N THR A 140 18.98 -0.64 -16.57
CA THR A 140 18.21 0.51 -17.05
C THR A 140 18.09 0.36 -18.56
N MET A 141 16.89 0.00 -19.05
CA MET A 141 16.66 -0.01 -20.49
C MET A 141 16.95 1.39 -21.02
N SER A 142 17.89 1.51 -21.96
CA SER A 142 18.10 2.79 -22.63
C SER A 142 16.81 3.19 -23.37
N PRO A 143 16.55 4.49 -23.62
CA PRO A 143 15.42 4.90 -24.44
C PRO A 143 15.36 4.16 -25.79
N GLN A 144 16.53 3.84 -26.37
CA GLN A 144 16.64 3.05 -27.59
C GLN A 144 16.21 1.58 -27.39
N GLN A 145 16.55 0.97 -26.25
CA GLN A 145 16.10 -0.38 -25.92
C GLN A 145 14.60 -0.43 -25.65
N ILE A 146 14.01 0.61 -25.05
CA ILE A 146 12.55 0.75 -24.88
C ILE A 146 11.88 0.85 -26.25
N ALA A 147 12.36 1.73 -27.13
CA ALA A 147 11.86 1.87 -28.50
C ALA A 147 11.93 0.54 -29.27
N ALA A 148 13.07 -0.16 -29.21
CA ALA A 148 13.24 -1.46 -29.87
C ALA A 148 12.30 -2.54 -29.32
N ASN A 149 12.00 -2.53 -28.02
CA ASN A 149 11.03 -3.46 -27.43
C ASN A 149 9.60 -3.15 -27.89
N VAL A 150 9.27 -1.88 -28.09
CA VAL A 150 7.97 -1.43 -28.61
C VAL A 150 7.81 -1.83 -30.08
N ASP A 151 8.85 -1.72 -30.90
CA ASP A 151 8.80 -2.19 -32.30
C ASP A 151 8.67 -3.72 -32.38
N LYS A 152 9.30 -4.48 -31.47
CA LYS A 152 9.08 -5.94 -31.36
C LYS A 152 7.64 -6.28 -30.96
N LEU A 153 7.04 -5.50 -30.05
CA LEU A 153 5.65 -5.65 -29.68
C LEU A 153 4.74 -5.41 -30.88
N ALA A 154 5.00 -4.36 -31.66
CA ALA A 154 4.25 -4.08 -32.89
C ALA A 154 4.30 -5.25 -33.87
N GLU A 155 5.47 -5.85 -34.10
CA GLU A 155 5.59 -7.00 -35.00
C GLU A 155 4.83 -8.23 -34.49
N ARG A 156 4.89 -8.50 -33.18
CA ARG A 156 4.11 -9.59 -32.58
C ARG A 156 2.60 -9.39 -32.76
N LEU A 157 2.12 -8.14 -32.65
CA LEU A 157 0.71 -7.82 -32.77
C LEU A 157 0.20 -7.91 -34.22
N LYS A 158 1.06 -7.74 -35.22
CA LYS A 158 0.70 -8.08 -36.61
C LYS A 158 0.38 -9.56 -36.78
N GLN A 159 1.09 -10.43 -36.07
CA GLN A 159 0.84 -11.88 -36.08
C GLN A 159 -0.33 -12.29 -35.19
N ASN A 160 -0.67 -11.48 -34.18
CA ASN A 160 -1.78 -11.70 -33.25
C ASN A 160 -2.70 -10.47 -33.19
N PRO A 161 -3.46 -10.17 -34.26
CA PRO A 161 -4.15 -8.89 -34.42
C PRO A 161 -5.37 -8.71 -33.50
N ASN A 162 -5.74 -9.72 -32.72
CA ASN A 162 -6.91 -9.71 -31.83
C ASN A 162 -6.55 -9.45 -30.36
N ASP A 163 -5.27 -9.19 -30.04
CA ASP A 163 -4.82 -8.88 -28.68
C ASP A 163 -5.07 -7.39 -28.36
N ALA A 164 -6.28 -7.07 -27.92
CA ALA A 164 -6.68 -5.71 -27.57
C ALA A 164 -5.77 -5.09 -26.50
N GLN A 165 -5.38 -5.85 -25.47
CA GLN A 165 -4.49 -5.33 -24.42
C GLN A 165 -3.10 -5.00 -24.97
N GLY A 166 -2.57 -5.84 -25.86
CA GLY A 166 -1.33 -5.58 -26.58
C GLY A 166 -1.41 -4.29 -27.41
N TRP A 167 -2.50 -4.07 -28.14
CA TRP A 167 -2.72 -2.84 -28.90
C TRP A 167 -2.81 -1.60 -27.99
N THR A 168 -3.49 -1.69 -26.84
CA THR A 168 -3.52 -0.61 -25.84
C THR A 168 -2.10 -0.27 -25.34
N MET A 169 -1.31 -1.27 -24.98
CA MET A 169 0.07 -1.06 -24.52
C MET A 169 0.93 -0.43 -25.62
N LEU A 170 0.78 -0.90 -26.86
CA LEU A 170 1.52 -0.38 -28.00
C LEU A 170 1.19 1.10 -28.25
N ALA A 171 -0.10 1.44 -28.32
CA ALA A 171 -0.57 2.80 -28.56
C ALA A 171 -0.08 3.77 -27.48
N ARG A 172 -0.19 3.41 -26.20
CA ARG A 172 0.32 4.21 -25.08
C ARG A 172 1.84 4.37 -25.12
N SER A 173 2.56 3.32 -25.53
CA SER A 173 4.01 3.37 -25.67
C SER A 173 4.43 4.32 -26.78
N TYR A 174 3.68 4.36 -27.89
CA TYR A 174 3.89 5.34 -28.95
C TYR A 174 3.57 6.76 -28.51
N MET A 175 2.49 6.97 -27.75
CA MET A 175 2.18 8.30 -27.17
C MET A 175 3.33 8.81 -26.29
N MET A 176 3.89 7.97 -25.43
CA MET A 176 5.01 8.32 -24.56
C MET A 176 6.31 8.63 -25.31
N GLN A 177 6.46 8.05 -26.51
CA GLN A 177 7.59 8.31 -27.41
C GLN A 177 7.32 9.46 -28.40
N GLU A 178 6.19 10.16 -28.27
CA GLU A 178 5.73 11.21 -29.19
C GLU A 178 5.56 10.73 -30.64
N ARG A 179 5.41 9.41 -30.83
CA ARG A 179 5.17 8.74 -32.11
C ARG A 179 3.67 8.74 -32.41
N PHE A 180 3.09 9.92 -32.52
CA PHE A 180 1.63 10.11 -32.51
C PHE A 180 0.92 9.45 -33.69
N SER A 181 1.51 9.44 -34.89
CA SER A 181 0.94 8.78 -36.06
C SER A 181 0.84 7.27 -35.89
N GLU A 182 1.87 6.64 -35.32
CA GLU A 182 1.83 5.21 -35.00
C GLU A 182 0.88 4.91 -33.83
N ALA A 183 0.80 5.81 -32.84
CA ALA A 183 -0.17 5.71 -31.75
C ALA A 183 -1.61 5.73 -32.28
N ALA A 184 -1.92 6.65 -33.20
CA ALA A 184 -3.23 6.74 -33.83
C ALA A 184 -3.59 5.45 -34.58
N SER A 185 -2.63 4.86 -35.31
CA SER A 185 -2.86 3.59 -36.02
C SER A 185 -3.11 2.41 -35.07
N ALA A 186 -2.41 2.37 -33.93
CA ALA A 186 -2.62 1.35 -32.91
C ALA A 186 -3.96 1.53 -32.16
N TYR A 187 -4.37 2.77 -31.86
CA TYR A 187 -5.68 3.05 -31.30
C TYR A 187 -6.83 2.80 -32.29
N GLU A 188 -6.66 3.08 -33.58
CA GLU A 188 -7.62 2.69 -34.62
C GLU A 188 -7.85 1.18 -34.60
N ARG A 189 -6.78 0.39 -34.52
CA ARG A 189 -6.95 -1.06 -34.41
C ARG A 189 -7.65 -1.48 -33.12
N LEU A 190 -7.39 -0.78 -32.01
CA LEU A 190 -8.06 -1.04 -30.73
C LEU A 190 -9.57 -0.73 -30.81
N THR A 191 -9.97 0.37 -31.44
CA THR A 191 -11.39 0.73 -31.58
C THR A 191 -12.12 -0.20 -32.56
N GLU A 192 -11.44 -0.78 -33.54
CA GLU A 192 -11.99 -1.86 -34.37
C GLU A 192 -12.25 -3.16 -33.59
N LEU A 193 -11.36 -3.49 -32.64
CA LEU A 193 -11.51 -4.67 -31.78
C LEU A 193 -12.56 -4.48 -30.70
N ASN A 194 -12.67 -3.26 -30.16
CA ASN A 194 -13.64 -2.90 -29.15
C ASN A 194 -14.31 -1.56 -29.47
N ALA A 195 -15.35 -1.62 -30.31
CA ALA A 195 -16.06 -0.43 -30.77
C ALA A 195 -16.83 0.32 -29.67
N ASN A 196 -17.07 -0.31 -28.51
CA ASN A 196 -17.83 0.27 -27.40
C ASN A 196 -16.94 0.77 -26.25
N ASP A 197 -15.64 0.99 -26.51
CA ASP A 197 -14.70 1.54 -25.53
C ASP A 197 -14.55 3.05 -25.70
N ALA A 198 -15.23 3.82 -24.85
CA ALA A 198 -15.20 5.28 -24.91
C ALA A 198 -13.78 5.84 -24.69
N ASP A 199 -12.99 5.24 -23.80
CA ASP A 199 -11.63 5.69 -23.52
C ASP A 199 -10.72 5.47 -24.72
N ALA A 200 -10.83 4.30 -25.38
CA ALA A 200 -10.06 4.01 -26.60
C ALA A 200 -10.40 4.99 -27.74
N TRP A 201 -11.67 5.37 -27.90
CA TRP A 201 -12.08 6.38 -28.88
C TRP A 201 -11.58 7.78 -28.53
N ALA A 202 -11.57 8.15 -27.26
CA ALA A 202 -11.03 9.44 -26.81
C ALA A 202 -9.50 9.51 -27.01
N ASP A 203 -8.79 8.45 -26.65
CA ASP A 203 -7.34 8.30 -26.87
C ASP A 203 -6.99 8.30 -28.37
N TYR A 204 -7.82 7.68 -29.21
CA TYR A 204 -7.66 7.72 -30.67
C TYR A 204 -7.78 9.15 -31.21
N GLY A 205 -8.80 9.89 -30.78
CA GLY A 205 -8.99 11.28 -31.16
C GLY A 205 -7.82 12.18 -30.73
N GLU A 206 -7.32 11.99 -29.50
CA GLU A 206 -6.15 12.69 -28.99
C GLU A 206 -4.90 12.40 -29.83
N ALA A 207 -4.63 11.12 -30.11
CA ALA A 207 -3.46 10.71 -30.90
C ALA A 207 -3.51 11.29 -32.32
N LEU A 208 -4.68 11.30 -32.96
CA LEU A 208 -4.88 11.93 -34.27
C LEU A 208 -4.64 13.44 -34.22
N ALA A 209 -5.13 14.12 -33.18
CA ALA A 209 -4.93 15.56 -33.03
C ALA A 209 -3.44 15.89 -32.85
N LEU A 210 -2.73 15.15 -31.99
CA LEU A 210 -1.29 15.33 -31.77
C LEU A 210 -0.47 15.04 -33.03
N ALA A 211 -0.81 13.99 -33.78
CA ALA A 211 -0.20 13.68 -35.07
C ALA A 211 -0.38 14.81 -36.11
N ASN A 212 -1.45 15.60 -35.96
CA ASN A 212 -1.76 16.74 -36.82
C ASN A 212 -1.45 18.10 -36.17
N GLY A 213 -0.49 18.16 -35.24
CA GLY A 213 -0.05 19.42 -34.63
C GLY A 213 -1.10 20.08 -33.72
N GLN A 214 -1.81 19.28 -32.93
CA GLN A 214 -2.91 19.68 -32.04
C GLN A 214 -4.18 20.18 -32.74
N ASN A 215 -4.32 19.94 -34.04
CA ASN A 215 -5.53 20.27 -34.78
C ASN A 215 -6.61 19.22 -34.54
N LEU A 216 -7.71 19.62 -33.90
CA LEU A 216 -8.84 18.74 -33.58
C LEU A 216 -9.85 18.60 -34.72
N ALA A 217 -9.72 19.34 -35.82
CA ALA A 217 -10.69 19.32 -36.93
C ALA A 217 -10.70 18.00 -37.71
N GLY A 218 -11.90 17.58 -38.15
CA GLY A 218 -12.10 16.37 -38.94
C GLY A 218 -12.09 15.10 -38.08
N LYS A 219 -11.29 14.10 -38.48
CA LYS A 219 -11.22 12.77 -37.84
C LYS A 219 -11.03 12.78 -36.31
N PRO A 220 -10.18 13.64 -35.70
CA PRO A 220 -10.07 13.71 -34.24
C PRO A 220 -11.41 14.00 -33.57
N THR A 221 -12.13 15.03 -34.03
CA THR A 221 -13.46 15.39 -33.51
C THR A 221 -14.49 14.28 -33.76
N GLU A 222 -14.43 13.59 -34.90
CA GLU A 222 -15.29 12.42 -35.16
C GLU A 222 -15.08 11.34 -34.09
N ALA A 223 -13.83 10.96 -33.80
CA ALA A 223 -13.49 9.97 -32.78
C ALA A 223 -13.92 10.42 -31.37
N ILE A 224 -13.71 11.69 -31.02
CA ILE A 224 -14.13 12.28 -29.74
C ILE A 224 -15.67 12.23 -29.60
N ASN A 225 -16.41 12.57 -30.66
CA ASN A 225 -17.87 12.49 -30.65
C ASN A 225 -18.37 11.04 -30.53
N HIS A 226 -17.66 10.08 -31.13
CA HIS A 226 -17.94 8.66 -30.93
C HIS A 226 -17.74 8.25 -29.46
N ALA A 227 -16.65 8.68 -28.82
CA ALA A 227 -16.43 8.45 -27.39
C ALA A 227 -17.58 9.01 -26.53
N LEU A 228 -17.99 10.26 -26.76
CA LEU A 228 -19.10 10.91 -26.04
C LEU A 228 -20.47 10.28 -26.30
N LYS A 229 -20.65 9.61 -27.45
CA LYS A 229 -21.87 8.86 -27.74
C LYS A 229 -21.94 7.56 -26.91
N ILE A 230 -20.79 6.94 -26.65
CA ILE A 230 -20.68 5.73 -25.82
C ILE A 230 -20.79 6.10 -24.35
N ASP A 231 -19.98 7.05 -23.90
CA ASP A 231 -20.01 7.59 -22.54
C ASP A 231 -20.06 9.14 -22.57
N PRO A 232 -21.25 9.73 -22.35
CA PRO A 232 -21.43 11.18 -22.31
C PRO A 232 -20.69 11.89 -21.17
N LYS A 233 -20.14 11.14 -20.20
CA LYS A 233 -19.41 11.66 -19.05
C LYS A 233 -17.90 11.40 -19.13
N ASN A 234 -17.41 10.85 -20.24
CA ASN A 234 -16.00 10.57 -20.41
C ASN A 234 -15.19 11.88 -20.28
N GLN A 235 -14.33 11.94 -19.26
CA GLN A 235 -13.66 13.19 -18.87
C GLN A 235 -12.74 13.70 -19.99
N LYS A 236 -11.92 12.81 -20.57
CA LYS A 236 -11.00 13.14 -21.64
C LYS A 236 -11.75 13.61 -22.89
N ALA A 237 -12.80 12.88 -23.28
CA ALA A 237 -13.58 13.24 -24.46
C ALA A 237 -14.30 14.60 -24.29
N LEU A 238 -14.80 14.92 -23.09
CA LEU A 238 -15.40 16.23 -22.80
C LEU A 238 -14.36 17.36 -22.89
N ASP A 239 -13.16 17.16 -22.36
CA ASP A 239 -12.09 18.16 -22.44
C ASP A 239 -11.65 18.43 -23.89
N LEU A 240 -11.43 17.36 -24.66
CA LEU A 240 -11.05 17.45 -26.06
C LEU A 240 -12.16 18.04 -26.93
N ALA A 241 -13.43 17.71 -26.66
CA ALA A 241 -14.58 18.29 -27.37
C ALA A 241 -14.71 19.80 -27.08
N GLY A 242 -14.49 20.22 -25.83
CA GLY A 242 -14.44 21.63 -25.46
C GLY A 242 -13.32 22.36 -26.20
N SER A 243 -12.12 21.78 -26.22
CA SER A 243 -10.97 22.30 -26.96
C SER A 243 -11.22 22.38 -28.47
N ALA A 244 -11.86 21.37 -29.07
CA ALA A 244 -12.20 21.35 -30.48
C ALA A 244 -13.18 22.47 -30.84
N ALA A 245 -14.25 22.61 -30.06
CA ALA A 245 -15.23 23.68 -30.22
C ALA A 245 -14.59 25.08 -30.07
N PHE A 246 -13.65 25.22 -29.13
CA PHE A 246 -12.89 26.45 -28.93
C PHE A 246 -12.00 26.79 -30.12
N GLN A 247 -11.30 25.81 -30.70
CA GLN A 247 -10.48 26.00 -31.92
C GLN A 247 -11.32 26.41 -33.13
N THR A 248 -12.55 25.92 -33.23
CA THR A 248 -13.52 26.30 -34.27
C THR A 248 -14.36 27.51 -33.89
N ASP A 249 -13.94 28.26 -32.87
CA ASP A 249 -14.53 29.55 -32.53
C ASP A 249 -16.00 29.47 -32.02
N ASP A 250 -16.47 28.25 -31.72
CA ASP A 250 -17.79 27.90 -31.15
C ASP A 250 -17.69 27.87 -29.62
N TYR A 251 -17.48 29.07 -29.06
CA TYR A 251 -17.21 29.22 -27.63
C TYR A 251 -18.38 28.78 -26.75
N GLN A 252 -19.63 28.83 -27.24
CA GLN A 252 -20.79 28.36 -26.48
C GLN A 252 -20.71 26.85 -26.26
N LYS A 253 -20.48 26.06 -27.32
CA LYS A 253 -20.29 24.61 -27.16
C LYS A 253 -19.07 24.26 -26.32
N ALA A 254 -17.98 25.02 -26.46
CA ALA A 254 -16.80 24.83 -25.63
C ALA A 254 -17.13 24.94 -24.13
N ILE A 255 -17.86 25.99 -23.76
CA ILE A 255 -18.35 26.20 -22.39
C ILE A 255 -19.24 25.04 -21.94
N GLU A 256 -20.18 24.58 -22.78
CA GLU A 256 -21.08 23.47 -22.43
C GLU A 256 -20.33 22.17 -22.12
N TYR A 257 -19.34 21.80 -22.94
CA TYR A 257 -18.55 20.57 -22.72
C TYR A 257 -17.71 20.67 -21.44
N TRP A 258 -17.02 21.77 -21.24
CA TRP A 258 -16.20 21.98 -20.04
C TRP A 258 -17.04 22.10 -18.76
N GLN A 259 -18.25 22.66 -18.83
CA GLN A 259 -19.18 22.66 -17.69
C GLN A 259 -19.60 21.24 -17.31
N LYS A 260 -19.86 20.36 -18.28
CA LYS A 260 -20.14 18.95 -17.99
C LYS A 260 -18.94 18.26 -17.36
N LEU A 261 -17.73 18.56 -17.83
CA LEU A 261 -16.49 18.03 -17.27
C LEU A 261 -16.32 18.42 -15.80
N LEU A 262 -16.54 19.70 -15.46
CA LEU A 262 -16.40 20.23 -14.09
C LEU A 262 -17.20 19.44 -13.04
N VAL A 263 -18.36 18.90 -13.39
CA VAL A 263 -19.22 18.14 -12.46
C VAL A 263 -18.50 16.89 -11.91
N SER A 264 -17.55 16.36 -12.65
CA SER A 264 -16.83 15.13 -12.30
C SER A 264 -15.42 15.34 -11.74
N LEU A 265 -14.94 16.58 -11.70
CA LEU A 265 -13.58 16.89 -11.24
C LEU A 265 -13.52 17.05 -9.71
N PRO A 266 -12.47 16.54 -9.05
CA PRO A 266 -12.31 16.72 -7.60
C PRO A 266 -12.20 18.21 -7.21
N PRO A 267 -12.85 18.64 -6.12
CA PRO A 267 -12.70 20.00 -5.61
C PRO A 267 -11.24 20.34 -5.33
N GLY A 268 -10.77 21.48 -5.85
CA GLY A 268 -9.40 21.97 -5.64
C GLY A 268 -8.32 21.29 -6.47
N SER A 269 -8.66 20.42 -7.43
CA SER A 269 -7.67 19.85 -8.36
C SER A 269 -7.14 20.92 -9.34
N ASP A 270 -5.93 20.70 -9.85
CA ASP A 270 -5.33 21.59 -10.85
C ASP A 270 -6.14 21.59 -12.16
N GLU A 271 -6.68 20.44 -12.56
CA GLU A 271 -7.55 20.31 -13.72
C GLU A 271 -8.82 21.16 -13.59
N LEU A 272 -9.44 21.19 -12.40
CA LEU A 272 -10.62 22.02 -12.15
C LEU A 272 -10.31 23.51 -12.36
N ARG A 273 -9.15 23.97 -11.89
CA ARG A 273 -8.68 25.35 -12.09
C ARG A 273 -8.43 25.64 -13.56
N THR A 274 -7.72 24.76 -14.27
CA THR A 274 -7.44 24.92 -15.70
C THR A 274 -8.72 24.95 -16.54
N VAL A 275 -9.68 24.06 -16.29
CA VAL A 275 -10.96 24.04 -17.00
C VAL A 275 -11.80 25.29 -16.69
N THR A 276 -11.77 25.78 -15.44
CA THR A 276 -12.45 27.03 -15.05
C THR A 276 -11.87 28.25 -15.77
N GLU A 277 -10.55 28.32 -15.90
CA GLU A 277 -9.85 29.36 -16.66
C GLU A 277 -10.23 29.32 -18.15
N GLN A 278 -10.25 28.12 -18.76
CA GLN A 278 -10.69 27.91 -20.14
C GLN A 278 -12.13 28.38 -20.38
N ILE A 279 -13.05 28.03 -19.48
CA ILE A 279 -14.46 28.50 -19.54
C ILE A 279 -14.53 30.03 -19.45
N SER A 280 -13.76 30.64 -18.55
CA SER A 280 -13.76 32.09 -18.36
C SER A 280 -13.29 32.81 -19.61
N LYS A 281 -12.19 32.34 -20.21
CA LYS A 281 -11.67 32.85 -21.49
C LYS A 281 -12.68 32.69 -22.63
N ALA A 282 -13.34 31.54 -22.74
CA ALA A 282 -14.36 31.31 -23.75
C ALA A 282 -15.55 32.26 -23.60
N LYS A 283 -15.97 32.57 -22.36
CA LYS A 283 -17.05 33.54 -22.10
C LYS A 283 -16.69 34.95 -22.54
N GLU A 284 -15.47 35.41 -22.27
CA GLU A 284 -14.98 36.72 -22.70
C GLU A 284 -14.98 36.83 -24.24
N LEU A 285 -14.48 35.81 -24.93
CA LEU A 285 -14.46 35.76 -26.39
C LEU A 285 -15.86 35.68 -27.00
N ALA A 286 -16.78 34.95 -26.38
CA ALA A 286 -18.18 34.89 -26.79
C ALA A 286 -18.87 36.26 -26.69
N ALA A 287 -18.64 36.99 -25.58
CA ALA A 287 -19.19 38.33 -25.38
C ALA A 287 -18.60 39.36 -26.36
N GLY A 288 -17.31 39.26 -26.67
CA GLY A 288 -16.63 40.11 -27.65
C GLY A 288 -17.14 39.91 -29.09
N LYS A 289 -17.57 38.70 -29.46
CA LYS A 289 -18.18 38.42 -30.77
C LYS A 289 -19.61 38.94 -30.90
N GLY A 290 -20.39 38.95 -29.82
CA GLY A 290 -21.77 39.46 -29.82
C GLY A 290 -21.88 40.99 -29.87
N SER A 291 -20.76 41.71 -29.75
CA SER A 291 -20.70 43.18 -29.69
C SER A 291 -20.22 43.84 -30.99
N ARG A 292 -20.01 43.07 -32.07
CA ARG A 292 -19.62 43.53 -33.41
C ARG A 292 -20.72 43.23 -34.41
#